data_AF-A0A383CRM4-F1
#
_entry.id   AF-A0A383CRM4-F1
#
_cell.length_a   1.000
_cell.length_b   1.000
_cell.length_c   1.000
_cell.angle_alpha   90.00
_cell.angle_beta   90.00
_cell.angle_gamma   90.00
#
_symmetry.space_group_name_H-M   'P 1'
#
loop_
_entity.id
_entity.type
_entity.pdbx_description
1 polymer ?
#
loop_
_entity_poly.entity_id
_entity_poly.type
_entity_poly.pdbx_seq_one_letter_code
_entity_poly.pdbx_strand_id
1 'polypeptide(L)' 'MIENYFPIIIVIALVAGFVFVSLILTHFIGPKIPNAVKMMPYESGVDPVGETRIRFSIRFFLIAL' A
#
# COMPACT_ATOMS: atom_id res chain seq x y z
N MET A 1 31.87 16.09 -4.87
CA MET A 1 30.78 15.68 -5.79
C MET A 1 29.92 14.58 -5.19
N ILE A 2 30.47 13.43 -4.76
CA ILE A 2 29.69 12.36 -4.10
C ILE A 2 29.13 12.76 -2.73
N GLU A 3 29.84 13.64 -2.00
CA GLU A 3 29.41 14.16 -0.69
C GLU A 3 28.07 14.90 -0.75
N ASN A 4 27.69 15.46 -1.90
CA ASN A 4 26.39 16.12 -2.10
C ASN A 4 25.20 15.15 -2.11
N TYR A 5 25.45 13.85 -2.34
CA TYR A 5 24.41 12.81 -2.32
C TYR A 5 24.22 12.18 -0.94
N PHE A 6 25.18 12.39 -0.03
CA PHE A 6 25.11 11.85 1.32
C PHE A 6 23.86 12.32 2.09
N PRO A 7 23.45 13.62 2.05
CA PRO A 7 22.21 14.06 2.65
C PRO A 7 20.96 13.39 2.06
N ILE A 8 20.96 13.12 0.75
CA ILE A 8 19.83 12.48 0.06
C ILE A 8 19.63 11.05 0.58
N ILE A 9 20.73 10.30 0.72
CA ILE A 9 20.70 8.92 1.24
C ILE A 9 20.20 8.90 2.69
N ILE A 10 20.65 9.84 3.52
CA ILE A 10 20.19 9.96 4.91
C ILE A 10 18.68 10.19 4.97
N VAL A 11 18.16 11.11 4.16
CA VAL A 11 16.73 11.42 4.13
C VAL A 11 15.92 10.20 3.68
N ILE A 12 16.36 9.49 2.65
CA ILE A 12 15.71 8.26 2.19
C ILE A 12 15.69 7.21 3.31
N ALA A 13 16.83 6.99 3.97
CA ALA A 13 16.94 6.04 5.07
C ALA A 13 16.03 6.40 6.25
N LEU A 14 15.94 7.69 6.59
CA LEU A 14 15.09 8.17 7.67
C LEU A 14 13.61 8.01 7.35
N VAL A 15 13.17 8.37 6.14
CA VAL A 15 11.77 8.22 5.71
C VAL A 15 11.39 6.75 5.63
N ALA A 16 12.22 5.91 5.01
CA ALA A 16 12.00 4.48 4.96
C ALA A 16 11.92 3.89 6.37
N GLY A 17 12.89 4.22 7.22
CA GLY A 17 12.92 3.78 8.62
C GLY A 17 11.66 4.18 9.37
N PHE A 18 11.19 5.42 9.23
CA PHE A 18 9.96 5.89 9.85
C PHE A 18 8.73 5.09 9.40
N VAL A 19 8.57 4.86 8.09
CA VAL A 19 7.46 4.07 7.53
C VAL A 19 7.48 2.64 8.07
N PHE A 20 8.64 1.97 8.02
CA PHE A 20 8.75 0.59 8.50
C PHE A 20 8.49 0.49 10.00
N VAL A 21 9.11 1.36 10.81
CA VAL A 21 8.91 1.36 12.26
C VAL A 21 7.45 1.61 12.61
N SER A 22 6.79 2.58 11.96
CA SER A 22 5.37 2.87 12.19
C SER A 22 4.47 1.68 11.87
N LEU A 23 4.64 1.06 10.69
CA LEU A 23 3.84 -0.10 10.29
C LEU A 23 4.06 -1.31 11.19
N ILE A 24 5.32 -1.60 11.53
CA ILE A 24 5.69 -2.69 12.45
C ILE A 24 5.04 -2.45 13.81
N LEU A 25 5.21 -1.25 14.37
CA LEU A 25 4.70 -0.91 15.69
C LEU A 25 3.17 -1.01 15.74
N THR A 26 2.47 -0.47 14.74
CA THR A 26 1.00 -0.56 14.65
C THR A 26 0.54 -2.01 14.50
N HIS A 27 1.25 -2.84 13.73
CA HIS A 27 0.90 -4.25 13.57
C HIS A 27 1.05 -5.07 14.85
N PHE A 28 2.02 -4.73 15.71
CA PHE A 28 2.26 -5.41 16.98
C PHE A 28 1.39 -4.89 18.13
N ILE A 29 1.12 -3.58 18.18
CA ILE A 29 0.30 -2.97 19.25
C ILE A 29 -1.20 -3.11 18.99
N GLY A 30 -1.63 -3.14 17.72
CA GLY A 30 -3.05 -3.14 17.35
C GLY A 30 -3.80 -4.43 17.74
N PRO A 31 -5.09 -4.34 18.13
CA PRO A 31 -5.90 -5.51 18.46
C PRO A 31 -6.13 -6.39 17.23
N LYS A 32 -5.82 -7.70 17.34
CA LYS A 32 -5.96 -8.67 16.25
C LYS A 32 -7.32 -9.38 16.35
N ILE A 33 -8.34 -8.83 15.68
CA ILE A 33 -9.71 -9.39 15.66
C ILE A 33 -10.10 -9.75 14.22
N PRO A 34 -9.56 -10.86 13.66
CA PRO A 34 -9.94 -11.34 12.34
C PRO A 34 -11.39 -11.84 12.35
N ASN A 35 -12.17 -11.45 11.34
CA ASN A 35 -13.54 -11.93 11.13
C ASN A 35 -13.79 -11.99 9.62
N ALA A 36 -14.51 -13.01 9.14
CA ALA A 36 -14.90 -13.16 7.73
C ALA A 36 -15.53 -11.86 7.16
N VAL A 37 -16.41 -11.20 7.92
CA VAL A 37 -17.04 -9.94 7.49
C VAL A 37 -16.06 -8.76 7.43
N LYS A 38 -15.02 -8.74 8.26
CA LYS A 38 -13.96 -7.70 8.18
C LYS A 38 -12.97 -7.94 7.04
N MET A 39 -12.87 -9.19 6.59
CA MET A 39 -11.94 -9.63 5.56
C MET A 39 -12.59 -9.71 4.16
N MET A 40 -13.92 -9.54 4.07
CA MET A 40 -14.63 -9.54 2.80
C MET A 40 -14.36 -8.23 2.02
N PRO A 41 -14.34 -8.27 0.67
CA PRO A 41 -14.32 -7.06 -0.15
C PRO A 41 -15.49 -6.14 0.17
N TYR A 42 -15.24 -4.83 0.12
CA TYR A 42 -16.28 -3.83 0.29
C TYR A 42 -17.08 -3.65 -0.99
N GLU A 43 -18.41 -3.86 -0.92
CA GLU A 43 -19.35 -3.71 -2.05
C GLU A 43 -20.63 -2.98 -1.58
N SER A 44 -20.47 -1.85 -0.88
CA SER A 44 -21.58 -0.97 -0.42
C SER A 44 -22.77 -1.68 0.28
N GLY A 45 -22.50 -2.77 0.99
CA GLY A 45 -23.51 -3.54 1.73
C GLY A 45 -24.14 -4.69 0.95
N VAL A 46 -23.67 -4.95 -0.27
CA VAL A 46 -24.02 -6.12 -1.08
C VAL A 46 -22.89 -7.15 -0.97
N ASP A 47 -23.20 -8.42 -1.20
CA ASP A 47 -22.16 -9.43 -1.38
C ASP A 47 -21.45 -9.21 -2.72
N PRO A 48 -20.12 -9.37 -2.80
CA PRO A 48 -19.41 -9.25 -4.06
C PRO A 48 -19.90 -10.31 -5.05
N VAL A 49 -20.42 -9.86 -6.19
CA VAL A 49 -20.94 -10.74 -7.26
C VAL A 49 -20.11 -10.55 -8.53
N GLY A 50 -19.74 -11.66 -9.17
CA GLY A 50 -19.12 -11.66 -10.50
C GLY A 50 -17.62 -11.97 -10.50
N GLU A 51 -17.01 -11.84 -11.67
CA GLU A 51 -15.57 -12.07 -11.86
C GLU A 51 -14.75 -10.81 -11.57
N THR A 52 -13.55 -11.00 -11.01
CA THR A 52 -12.60 -9.90 -10.75
C THR A 52 -11.83 -9.45 -12.00
N ARG A 53 -12.06 -10.08 -13.16
CA ARG A 53 -11.35 -9.78 -14.40
C ARG A 53 -12.10 -8.73 -15.21
N ILE A 54 -11.50 -7.56 -15.32
CA ILE A 54 -11.98 -6.48 -16.17
C ILE A 54 -10.99 -6.15 -17.28
N ARG A 55 -11.49 -5.66 -18.42
CA ARG A 55 -10.65 -5.10 -19.48
C ARG A 55 -10.29 -3.67 -19.11
N PHE A 56 -9.04 -3.46 -18.68
CA PHE A 56 -8.53 -2.11 -18.46
C PHE A 56 -8.42 -1.36 -19.80
N SER A 57 -8.71 -0.06 -19.76
CA SER A 57 -8.60 0.80 -20.93
C SER A 57 -7.15 0.88 -21.42
N ILE A 58 -6.93 0.77 -22.74
CA ILE A 58 -5.61 0.95 -23.36
C ILE A 58 -4.99 2.32 -23.07
N ARG A 59 -5.81 3.31 -22.69
CA ARG A 59 -5.34 4.66 -22.34
C ARG A 59 -4.32 4.65 -21.20
N PHE A 60 -4.46 3.74 -20.22
CA PHE A 60 -3.47 3.62 -19.14
C PHE A 60 -2.09 3.23 -19.67
N PHE A 61 -2.05 2.38 -20.70
CA PHE A 61 -0.81 2.00 -21.38
C PHE A 61 -0.24 3.17 -22.19
N LEU A 62 -1.07 3.89 -22.95
CA LEU A 62 -0.64 5.03 -23.77
C LEU A 62 -0.09 6.20 -22.95
N ILE A 63 -0.58 6.42 -21.72
CA ILE A 63 -0.08 7.48 -20.83
C ILE A 63 1.27 7.12 -20.22
N ALA A 64 1.52 5.83 -19.98
CA ALA A 64 2.74 5.36 -19.31
C ALA A 64 3.94 5.22 -20.26
N LEU A 65 3.70 5.17 -21.57
CA LEU A 65 4.73 5.12 -22.63
C LEU A 65 5.44 6.47 -22.78
#